data_AF-A0A7S3HAI3-F1
#
_entry.id   AF-A0A7S3HAI3-F1
#
_cell.length_a   1.000
_cell.length_b   1.000
_cell.length_c   1.000
_cell.angle_alpha   90.00
_cell.angle_beta   90.00
_cell.angle_gamma   90.00
#
_symmetry.space_group_name_H-M   'P 1'
#
loop_
_entity.id
_entity.type
_entity.pdbx_description
1 polymer ?
#
loop_
_entity_poly.entity_id
_entity_poly.type
_entity_poly.pdbx_seq_one_letter_code
_entity_poly.pdbx_strand_id
1 'polypeptide(L)'
;HVEKLVLVRYRPGETFKLHHDGAMRPKTVFAYLNDVPEGGETRFPHLGLQVRPSLGTAVMWPNVIGSGEDAEADRRMDHEALPPAEGYVKYGVNCFVNARPQRDCSHIKLVHIG
;
A
#
# COMPACT_ATOMS: atom_id res chain seq x y z
N HIS A 1 -3.36 -14.12 -1.70
CA HIS A 1 -4.65 -13.87 -1.01
C HIS A 1 -4.77 -12.39 -0.70
N VAL A 2 -5.92 -11.75 -0.87
CA VAL A 2 -6.05 -10.30 -0.63
C VAL A 2 -6.83 -10.05 0.66
N GLU A 3 -6.32 -9.15 1.51
CA GLU A 3 -7.03 -8.68 2.70
C GLU A 3 -8.28 -7.87 2.35
N LYS A 4 -9.09 -7.51 3.36
CA LYS A 4 -10.09 -6.45 3.15
C LYS A 4 -9.36 -5.19 2.74
N LEU A 5 -9.87 -4.49 1.72
CA LEU A 5 -9.35 -3.19 1.31
C LEU A 5 -9.38 -2.23 2.50
N VAL A 6 -8.28 -1.53 2.74
CA VAL A 6 -8.16 -0.59 3.86
C VAL A 6 -8.17 0.82 3.29
N LEU A 7 -9.30 1.51 3.43
CA LEU A 7 -9.43 2.93 3.10
C LEU A 7 -8.73 3.77 4.17
N VAL A 8 -7.97 4.77 3.73
CA VAL A 8 -7.26 5.71 4.58
C VAL A 8 -7.53 7.14 4.15
N ARG A 9 -7.47 8.06 5.12
CA ARG A 9 -7.56 9.50 4.92
C ARG A 9 -6.46 10.19 5.73
N TYR A 10 -5.80 11.16 5.13
CA TYR A 10 -4.86 12.06 5.80
C TYR A 10 -5.23 13.52 5.54
N ARG A 11 -5.31 14.31 6.60
CA ARG A 11 -5.42 15.78 6.64
C ARG A 11 -4.03 16.40 6.83
N PRO A 12 -3.89 17.73 6.69
CA PRO A 12 -2.64 18.40 7.01
C PRO A 12 -2.13 18.03 8.41
N GLY A 13 -0.83 17.74 8.50
CA GLY A 13 -0.17 17.27 9.72
C GLY A 13 -0.38 15.78 10.07
N GLU A 14 -1.37 15.08 9.50
CA GLU A 14 -1.56 13.64 9.69
C GLU A 14 -0.54 12.86 8.84
N THR A 15 0.13 11.89 9.45
CA THR A 15 1.16 11.07 8.80
C THR A 15 0.95 9.60 9.11
N PHE A 16 1.63 8.73 8.36
CA PHE A 16 1.90 7.38 8.80
C PHE A 16 3.40 7.16 8.86
N LYS A 17 3.91 6.94 10.08
CA LYS A 17 5.35 6.88 10.36
C LYS A 17 6.02 5.77 9.56
N LEU A 18 7.34 5.89 9.38
CA LEU A 18 8.17 4.90 8.71
C LEU A 18 7.92 3.49 9.27
N HIS A 19 7.55 2.56 8.38
CA HIS A 19 7.21 1.19 8.72
C HIS A 19 7.41 0.26 7.50
N HIS A 20 7.35 -1.04 7.76
CA HIS A 20 7.29 -2.09 6.74
C HIS A 20 5.94 -2.81 6.84
N ASP A 21 5.34 -3.21 5.72
CA ASP A 21 4.03 -3.87 5.74
C ASP A 21 4.05 -5.31 6.26
N GLY A 22 5.24 -5.89 6.36
CA GLY A 22 5.49 -7.22 6.92
C GLY A 22 5.71 -8.29 5.86
N ALA A 23 6.63 -9.23 6.12
CA ALA A 23 6.98 -10.30 5.17
C ALA A 23 5.81 -11.26 4.86
N MET A 24 4.83 -11.35 5.78
CA MET A 24 3.58 -12.11 5.56
C MET A 24 2.75 -11.56 4.39
N ARG A 25 2.97 -10.29 4.02
CA ARG A 25 2.35 -9.61 2.88
C ARG A 25 3.39 -9.44 1.77
N PRO A 26 3.69 -10.45 0.94
CA PRO A 26 4.77 -10.37 -0.05
C PRO A 26 4.64 -9.21 -1.06
N LYS A 27 3.43 -8.66 -1.25
CA LYS A 27 3.22 -7.47 -2.09
C LYS A 27 2.18 -6.54 -1.47
N THR A 28 2.41 -5.23 -1.64
CA THR A 28 1.43 -4.17 -1.35
C THR A 28 1.09 -3.43 -2.63
N VAL A 29 -0.19 -3.11 -2.80
CA VAL A 29 -0.66 -2.12 -3.77
C VAL A 29 -1.32 -0.98 -3.00
N PHE A 30 -0.88 0.25 -3.24
CA PHE A 30 -1.52 1.47 -2.72
C PHE A 30 -2.14 2.26 -3.86
N ALA A 31 -3.46 2.44 -3.83
CA ALA A 31 -4.19 3.24 -4.82
C ALA A 31 -4.50 4.63 -4.26
N TYR A 32 -4.30 5.66 -5.07
CA TYR A 32 -4.63 7.04 -4.74
C TYR A 32 -6.03 7.38 -5.28
N LEU A 33 -6.90 7.88 -4.40
CA LEU A 33 -8.32 8.13 -4.72
C LEU A 33 -8.63 9.59 -5.05
N ASN A 34 -7.63 10.47 -5.00
CA ASN A 34 -7.71 11.85 -5.44
C ASN A 34 -6.31 12.42 -5.72
N ASP A 35 -6.26 13.54 -6.44
CA ASP A 35 -5.04 14.31 -6.61
C ASP A 35 -4.69 15.07 -5.33
N VAL A 36 -3.38 15.10 -5.02
CA VAL A 36 -2.80 15.93 -3.96
C VAL A 36 -1.62 16.66 -4.59
N PRO A 37 -1.81 17.91 -5.05
CA PRO A 37 -0.77 18.66 -5.76
C PRO A 37 0.48 18.94 -4.92
N GLU A 38 0.34 19.08 -3.60
CA GLU A 38 1.42 19.45 -2.67
C GLU A 38 1.36 18.62 -1.37
N GLY A 39 2.48 17.99 -1.02
CA GLY A 39 2.59 17.08 0.11
C GLY A 39 1.89 15.75 -0.13
N GLY A 40 1.73 14.95 0.93
CA GLY A 40 0.96 13.71 0.89
C GLY A 40 1.68 12.55 0.20
N GLU A 41 2.96 12.66 -0.12
CA GLU A 41 3.71 11.64 -0.83
C GLU A 41 3.78 10.33 -0.05
N THR A 42 3.85 9.21 -0.78
CA THR A 42 4.35 7.95 -0.22
C THR A 42 5.86 7.93 -0.41
N ARG A 43 6.62 7.96 0.69
CA ARG A 43 8.09 8.07 0.66
C ARG A 43 8.74 6.73 1.00
N PHE A 44 9.72 6.34 0.17
CA PHE A 44 10.61 5.19 0.36
C PHE A 44 12.04 5.71 0.61
N PRO A 45 12.42 6.02 1.86
CA PRO A 45 13.67 6.72 2.15
C PRO A 45 14.92 5.95 1.72
N HIS A 46 14.93 4.62 1.86
CA HIS A 46 16.08 3.79 1.49
C HIS A 46 16.31 3.70 -0.02
N LEU A 47 15.31 4.07 -0.83
CA LEU A 47 15.41 4.17 -2.28
C LEU A 47 15.66 5.61 -2.76
N GLY A 48 15.56 6.60 -1.87
CA GLY A 48 15.56 8.01 -2.26
C GLY A 48 14.37 8.39 -3.15
N LEU A 49 13.24 7.67 -3.05
CA LEU A 49 12.07 7.82 -3.91
C LEU A 49 10.86 8.36 -3.14
N GLN A 50 10.06 9.20 -3.81
CA GLN A 50 8.75 9.63 -3.35
C GLN A 50 7.74 9.55 -4.48
N VAL A 51 6.51 9.16 -4.15
CA VAL A 51 5.40 9.05 -5.10
C VAL A 51 4.30 10.03 -4.69
N ARG A 52 4.04 11.02 -5.55
CA ARG A 52 2.96 11.99 -5.34
C ARG A 52 1.59 11.35 -5.61
N PRO A 53 0.57 11.59 -4.77
CA PRO A 53 -0.78 11.11 -5.04
C PRO A 53 -1.35 11.71 -6.31
N SER A 54 -1.84 10.85 -7.20
CA SER A 54 -2.59 11.26 -8.40
C SER A 54 -3.80 10.38 -8.59
N LEU A 55 -4.95 11.00 -8.86
CA LEU A 55 -6.24 10.32 -8.94
C LEU A 55 -6.20 9.14 -9.91
N GLY A 56 -6.67 7.98 -9.44
CA GLY A 56 -6.82 6.78 -10.27
C GLY A 56 -5.51 6.03 -10.52
N THR A 57 -4.39 6.49 -9.96
CA THR A 57 -3.10 5.80 -10.03
C THR A 57 -2.89 4.86 -8.84
N ALA A 58 -1.99 3.89 -9.01
CA ALA A 58 -1.55 3.03 -7.93
C ALA A 58 -0.05 2.77 -8.03
N VAL A 59 0.59 2.58 -6.88
CA VAL A 59 1.96 2.10 -6.76
C VAL A 59 1.94 0.71 -6.13
N MET A 60 2.75 -0.20 -6.67
CA MET A 60 2.89 -1.57 -6.17
C MET A 60 4.35 -1.85 -5.88
N TRP A 61 4.64 -2.52 -4.77
CA TRP A 61 5.99 -2.97 -4.42
C TRP A 61 5.99 -4.36 -3.79
N PRO A 62 7.08 -5.13 -3.97
CA PRO A 62 7.30 -6.39 -3.26
C PRO A 62 7.85 -6.10 -1.85
N ASN A 63 7.25 -6.61 -0.79
CA ASN A 63 7.76 -6.43 0.59
C ASN A 63 8.82 -7.47 0.98
N VAL A 64 9.19 -8.36 0.07
CA VAL A 64 10.11 -9.46 0.36
C VAL A 64 11.15 -9.63 -0.74
N ILE A 65 12.32 -10.16 -0.36
CA ILE A 65 13.35 -10.67 -1.26
C ILE A 65 13.27 -12.20 -1.22
N GLY A 66 13.41 -12.85 -2.38
CA GLY A 66 13.31 -14.30 -2.52
C GLY A 66 11.87 -14.79 -2.72
N SER A 67 11.64 -16.07 -2.45
CA SER A 67 10.35 -16.74 -2.70
C SER A 67 10.14 -17.90 -1.74
N GLY A 68 8.89 -18.28 -1.51
CA GLY A 68 8.55 -19.44 -0.68
C GLY A 68 8.66 -19.12 0.81
N GLU A 69 8.98 -20.14 1.61
CA GLU A 69 9.05 -20.03 3.07
C GLU A 69 10.30 -19.26 3.54
N ASP A 70 11.34 -19.20 2.69
CA ASP A 70 12.60 -18.50 2.97
C ASP A 70 12.56 -17.02 2.53
N ALA A 71 11.38 -16.49 2.16
CA ALA A 71 11.26 -15.10 1.77
C ALA A 71 11.47 -14.16 2.97
N GLU A 72 12.41 -13.23 2.85
CA GLU A 72 12.79 -12.30 3.91
C GLU A 72 12.23 -10.89 3.64
N ALA A 73 11.97 -10.12 4.71
CA ALA A 73 11.49 -8.75 4.57
C ALA A 73 12.51 -7.86 3.84
N ASP A 74 12.09 -7.20 2.75
CA ASP A 74 12.92 -6.23 2.04
C ASP A 74 12.88 -4.87 2.74
N ARG A 75 13.87 -4.59 3.59
CA ARG A 75 13.93 -3.33 4.33
C ARG A 75 14.08 -2.09 3.46
N ARG A 76 14.44 -2.22 2.18
CA ARG A 76 14.42 -1.09 1.25
C ARG A 76 12.99 -0.55 1.04
N MET A 77 11.98 -1.37 1.35
CA MET A 77 10.56 -1.05 1.23
C MET A 77 9.95 -0.48 2.50
N ASP A 78 10.76 -0.17 3.53
CA ASP A 78 10.28 0.69 4.60
C ASP A 78 9.77 1.99 3.95
N HIS A 79 8.56 2.41 4.32
CA HIS A 79 7.90 3.55 3.72
C HIS A 79 7.04 4.30 4.72
N GLU A 80 6.66 5.52 4.37
CA GLU A 80 5.82 6.39 5.19
C GLU A 80 4.87 7.21 4.31
N ALA A 81 3.80 7.68 4.93
CA ALA A 81 2.91 8.67 4.32
C ALA A 81 3.26 10.06 4.89
N LEU A 82 3.75 10.94 4.03
CA LEU A 82 3.97 12.34 4.36
C LEU A 82 2.63 13.07 4.50
N PRO A 83 2.56 14.16 5.29
CA PRO A 83 1.33 14.90 5.44
C PRO A 83 1.03 15.67 4.15
N PRO A 84 -0.23 15.75 3.71
CA PRO A 84 -0.65 16.73 2.71
C PRO A 84 -0.35 18.15 3.20
N ALA A 85 -0.07 19.07 2.27
CA ALA A 85 0.01 20.49 2.59
C ALA A 85 -1.38 21.04 2.98
N GLU A 86 -1.38 22.23 3.59
CA GLU A 86 -2.60 22.92 3.98
C GLU A 86 -3.58 23.07 2.80
N GLY A 87 -4.88 22.90 3.07
CA GLY A 87 -5.92 22.94 2.05
C GLY A 87 -6.12 21.64 1.25
N TYR A 88 -5.28 20.62 1.44
CA TYR A 88 -5.42 19.32 0.77
C TYR A 88 -5.78 18.17 1.74
N VAL A 89 -6.48 17.16 1.21
CA VAL A 89 -6.77 15.90 1.91
C VAL A 89 -6.37 14.76 1.00
N LYS A 90 -5.66 13.76 1.53
CA LYS A 90 -5.29 12.54 0.80
C LYS A 90 -6.26 11.43 1.15
N TYR A 91 -6.85 10.81 0.13
CA TYR A 91 -7.59 9.55 0.23
C TYR A 91 -6.83 8.45 -0.50
N GLY A 92 -6.78 7.26 0.10
CA GLY A 92 -6.11 6.11 -0.50
C GLY A 92 -6.68 4.78 -0.05
N VAL A 93 -6.26 3.72 -0.73
CA VAL A 93 -6.63 2.35 -0.40
C VAL A 93 -5.39 1.47 -0.40
N ASN A 94 -5.14 0.79 0.72
CA ASN A 94 -4.21 -0.33 0.75
C ASN A 94 -4.92 -1.60 0.29
N CYS A 95 -4.28 -2.32 -0.63
CA CYS A 95 -4.59 -3.68 -1.03
C CYS A 95 -3.38 -4.55 -0.67
N PHE A 96 -3.49 -5.25 0.47
CA PHE A 96 -2.43 -6.11 0.97
C PHE A 96 -2.59 -7.53 0.43
N VAL A 97 -1.53 -8.04 -0.21
CA VAL A 97 -1.46 -9.41 -0.73
C VAL A 97 -0.71 -10.27 0.27
N ASN A 98 -1.38 -11.25 0.86
CA ASN A 98 -0.84 -12.21 1.82
C ASN A 98 -0.31 -13.47 1.15
N ALA A 99 0.78 -14.00 1.72
CA ALA A 99 1.40 -15.27 1.33
C ALA A 99 0.49 -16.47 1.62
N ARG A 100 -0.31 -16.39 2.69
CA ARG A 100 -1.29 -17.41 3.08
C ARG A 100 -2.69 -16.80 3.21
N PRO A 101 -3.77 -17.58 3.00
CA PRO A 101 -5.11 -17.08 3.21
C PRO A 101 -5.30 -16.65 4.66
N GLN A 102 -5.74 -15.41 4.88
CA GLN A 102 -6.09 -14.89 6.21
C GLN A 102 -7.56 -15.17 6.57
N ARG A 103 -8.36 -15.60 5.59
CA ARG A 103 -9.78 -15.93 5.74
C ARG A 103 -10.14 -17.07 4.81
N ASP A 104 -11.12 -17.86 5.22
CA ASP A 104 -11.76 -18.80 4.33
C ASP A 104 -12.67 -18.05 3.34
N CYS A 105 -12.25 -18.05 2.07
CA CYS A 105 -13.00 -17.48 0.96
C CYS A 105 -13.55 -18.56 0.02
N SER A 106 -13.57 -19.84 0.43
CA SER A 106 -14.05 -20.96 -0.40
C SER A 106 -15.49 -20.83 -0.89
N HIS A 107 -16.30 -20.02 -0.20
CA HIS A 107 -17.67 -19.69 -0.56
C HIS A 107 -17.79 -18.70 -1.74
N ILE A 108 -16.73 -17.97 -2.10
CA ILE A 108 -16.73 -17.07 -3.26
C ILE A 108 -16.52 -17.92 -4.52
N LYS A 109 -17.55 -18.04 -5.34
CA LYS A 109 -17.50 -18.78 -6.62
C LYS A 109 -17.40 -17.79 -7.77
N LEU A 110 -16.30 -17.86 -8.53
CA LEU A 110 -16.19 -17.17 -9.80
C LEU A 110 -17.02 -17.95 -10.84
N VAL A 111 -18.04 -17.30 -11.38
CA VAL A 111 -18.86 -17.85 -12.47
C VAL A 111 -18.46 -17.17 -13.77
N HIS A 112 -18.19 -17.96 -14.80
CA HIS A 112 -17.95 -17.44 -16.14
C HIS A 112 -19.30 -17.30 -16.83
N ILE A 113 -19.60 -16.10 -17.30
CA ILE A 113 -20.77 -15.86 -18.14
C ILE A 113 -20.27 -16.01 -19.58
N GLY A 114 -20.74 -17.05 -20.27
CA GLY A 114 -20.50 -17.24 -21.70
C GLY A 114 -21.38 -16.34 -22.56
#